data_AF-A0A955P5R3-F1
#
_entry.id   AF-A0A955P5R3-F1
#
_cell.length_a   1.000
_cell.length_b   1.000
_cell.length_c   1.000
_cell.angle_alpha   90.00
_cell.angle_beta   90.00
_cell.angle_gamma   90.00
#
_symmetry.space_group_name_H-M   'P 1'
#
loop_
_entity.id
_entity.type
_entity.pdbx_description
1 polymer ?
#
loop_
_entity_poly.entity_id
_entity_poly.type
_entity_poly.pdbx_seq_one_letter_code
_entity_poly.pdbx_strand_id
1 'polypeptide(L)'
;SALISLSPVLPAFTGFFVAMLGPAAVAFALRDTYAEHVISLCLSVFMVTLILNGMRVSASHIRNLRLQLDLAGSLEKEAAARIAADAASDAKSRFLAAMSHEIRTPMNAVLGMTQLLGRSPLTDRQKHCLHTIDASGKHLLGLIDEILDFAKVEAGEMRVQHENVALRPLINALIGLLKPRAHDKHLTLLARVADDVPDYITTDGQR
;
A
#
# COMPACT_ATOMS: atom_id res chain seq x y z
N SER A 1 8.84 -47.47 -11.76
CA SER A 1 8.59 -46.86 -10.43
C SER A 1 9.74 -46.95 -9.42
N ALA A 2 10.87 -47.61 -9.69
CA ALA A 2 12.05 -47.57 -8.79
C ALA A 2 13.06 -46.45 -9.16
N LEU A 3 13.04 -45.95 -10.39
CA LEU A 3 13.97 -44.93 -10.91
C LEU A 3 13.69 -43.49 -10.42
N ILE A 4 12.52 -43.24 -9.82
CA ILE A 4 12.12 -41.89 -9.36
C ILE A 4 12.60 -41.63 -7.92
N SER A 5 12.86 -42.69 -7.14
CA SER A 5 13.29 -42.60 -5.73
C SER A 5 14.77 -42.26 -5.52
N LEU A 6 15.59 -42.28 -6.58
CA LEU A 6 17.04 -42.04 -6.52
C LEU A 6 17.47 -40.65 -7.03
N SER A 7 16.52 -39.84 -7.51
CA SER A 7 16.82 -38.56 -8.17
C SER A 7 17.48 -37.45 -7.30
N PRO A 8 17.37 -37.41 -5.95
CA PRO A 8 18.04 -36.38 -5.17
C PRO A 8 19.45 -36.78 -4.73
N VAL A 9 19.79 -38.07 -4.73
CA VAL A 9 21.08 -38.55 -4.24
C VAL A 9 21.95 -38.88 -5.44
N LEU A 10 22.49 -37.82 -6.05
CA LEU A 10 23.42 -37.87 -7.17
C LEU A 10 24.50 -38.98 -7.05
N PRO A 11 25.16 -39.19 -5.89
CA PRO A 11 26.14 -40.27 -5.75
C PRO A 11 25.55 -41.68 -5.84
N ALA A 12 24.30 -41.88 -5.43
CA ALA A 12 23.63 -43.17 -5.53
C ALA A 12 23.16 -43.47 -6.96
N PHE A 13 22.71 -42.44 -7.70
CA PHE A 13 22.40 -42.55 -9.12
C PHE A 13 23.65 -42.87 -9.96
N THR A 14 24.75 -42.14 -9.75
CA THR A 14 26.01 -42.43 -10.46
C THR A 14 26.58 -43.79 -10.09
N GLY A 15 26.52 -44.18 -8.81
CA GLY A 15 26.97 -45.50 -8.35
C GLY A 15 26.19 -46.64 -8.98
N PHE A 16 24.86 -46.51 -9.10
CA PHE A 16 24.01 -47.51 -9.74
C PHE A 16 24.39 -47.75 -11.21
N PHE A 17 24.49 -46.69 -12.01
CA PHE A 17 24.81 -46.82 -13.43
C PHE A 17 26.24 -47.33 -13.66
N VAL A 18 27.22 -46.87 -12.87
CA VAL A 18 28.61 -47.33 -12.96
C VAL A 18 28.71 -48.82 -12.62
N ALA A 19 28.04 -49.27 -11.56
CA ALA A 19 28.01 -50.69 -11.19
C ALA A 19 27.27 -51.56 -12.23
N MET A 20 26.23 -51.03 -12.88
CA MET A 20 25.40 -51.77 -13.82
C MET A 20 26.05 -51.93 -15.21
N LEU A 21 26.61 -50.85 -15.77
CA LEU A 21 27.10 -50.82 -17.16
C LEU A 21 28.62 -50.80 -17.27
N GLY A 22 29.34 -50.43 -16.20
CA GLY A 22 30.80 -50.40 -16.17
C GLY A 22 31.46 -51.75 -16.44
N PRO A 23 31.06 -52.85 -15.75
CA PRO A 23 31.63 -54.16 -15.99
C PRO A 23 31.41 -54.68 -17.41
N ALA A 24 30.24 -54.41 -18.01
CA ALA A 24 29.95 -54.78 -19.39
C ALA A 24 30.84 -54.02 -20.38
N ALA A 25 31.00 -52.70 -20.20
CA ALA A 25 31.87 -51.89 -21.06
C ALA A 25 33.35 -52.37 -20.99
N VAL A 26 33.85 -52.71 -19.80
CA VAL A 26 35.21 -53.24 -19.61
C VAL A 26 35.35 -54.64 -20.21
N ALA A 27 34.37 -55.53 -20.02
CA ALA A 27 34.40 -56.88 -20.57
C ALA A 27 34.46 -56.91 -22.10
N PHE A 28 33.72 -56.01 -22.77
CA PHE A 28 33.78 -55.86 -24.24
C PHE A 28 35.06 -55.15 -24.73
N ALA A 29 35.73 -54.38 -23.88
CA ALA A 29 37.00 -53.72 -24.24
C ALA A 29 38.19 -54.69 -24.26
N LEU A 30 38.15 -55.77 -23.47
CA LEU A 30 39.25 -56.73 -23.31
C LEU A 30 39.28 -57.84 -24.37
N ARG A 31 38.37 -57.82 -25.35
CA ARG A 31 38.30 -58.83 -26.41
C ARG A 31 38.84 -58.28 -27.74
N ASP A 32 39.44 -59.16 -28.55
CA ASP A 32 40.20 -58.78 -29.76
C ASP A 32 39.34 -58.56 -31.03
N THR A 33 38.01 -58.48 -30.92
CA THR A 33 37.13 -58.27 -32.09
C THR A 33 36.82 -56.80 -32.28
N TYR A 34 36.98 -56.28 -33.50
CA TYR A 34 36.59 -54.91 -33.86
C TYR A 34 35.14 -54.55 -33.46
N ALA A 35 34.20 -55.48 -33.61
CA ALA A 35 32.80 -55.27 -33.23
C ALA A 35 32.61 -55.05 -31.72
N GLU A 36 33.43 -55.68 -30.87
CA GLU A 36 33.30 -55.61 -29.41
C GLU A 36 33.85 -54.27 -28.87
N HIS A 37 34.92 -53.74 -29.48
CA HIS A 37 35.41 -52.39 -29.17
C HIS A 37 34.37 -51.30 -29.51
N VAL A 38 33.64 -51.44 -30.62
CA VAL A 38 32.56 -50.50 -30.99
C VAL A 38 31.44 -50.52 -29.95
N ILE A 39 31.04 -51.69 -29.46
CA ILE A 39 30.02 -51.84 -28.42
C ILE A 39 30.47 -51.20 -27.10
N SER A 40 31.72 -51.41 -26.69
CA SER A 40 32.30 -50.78 -25.50
C SER A 40 32.28 -49.24 -25.59
N LEU A 41 32.62 -48.69 -26.75
CA LEU A 41 32.56 -47.24 -27.00
C LEU A 41 31.11 -46.73 -26.91
N CYS A 42 30.13 -47.40 -27.52
CA CYS A 42 28.73 -47.03 -27.43
C CYS A 42 28.22 -47.06 -25.98
N LEU A 43 28.55 -48.10 -25.21
CA LEU A 43 28.15 -48.23 -23.81
C LEU A 43 28.75 -47.14 -22.93
N SER A 44 30.03 -46.82 -23.12
CA SER A 44 30.70 -45.75 -22.36
C SER A 44 30.14 -44.37 -22.69
N VAL A 45 29.87 -44.05 -23.96
CA VAL A 45 29.23 -42.79 -24.37
C VAL A 45 27.80 -42.68 -23.81
N PHE A 46 27.03 -43.77 -23.87
CA PHE A 46 25.68 -43.83 -23.30
C PHE A 46 25.71 -43.58 -21.78
N MET A 47 26.64 -44.23 -21.08
CA MET A 47 26.87 -44.06 -19.65
C MET A 47 27.20 -42.62 -19.27
N VAL A 48 28.16 -42.00 -19.95
CA VAL A 48 28.54 -40.61 -19.72
C VAL A 48 27.35 -39.68 -19.96
N THR A 49 26.58 -39.91 -21.02
CA THR A 49 25.41 -39.10 -21.35
C THR A 49 24.32 -39.19 -20.28
N LEU A 50 24.04 -40.39 -19.75
CA LEU A 50 23.09 -40.58 -18.65
C LEU A 50 23.52 -39.87 -17.37
N ILE A 51 24.80 -39.96 -17.01
CA ILE A 51 25.35 -39.31 -15.82
C ILE A 51 25.23 -37.78 -15.97
N LEU A 52 25.66 -37.21 -17.11
CA LEU A 52 25.59 -35.77 -17.34
C LEU A 52 24.14 -35.26 -17.36
N ASN A 53 23.21 -36.01 -17.97
CA ASN A 53 21.80 -35.64 -17.97
C ASN A 53 21.19 -35.74 -16.56
N GLY A 54 21.51 -36.78 -15.79
CA GLY A 54 21.07 -36.91 -14.40
C GLY A 54 21.57 -35.76 -13.51
N MET A 55 22.84 -35.37 -13.66
CA MET A 55 23.43 -34.22 -12.96
C MET A 55 22.73 -32.91 -13.32
N ARG A 56 22.48 -32.66 -14.62
CA ARG A 56 21.76 -31.46 -15.08
C ARG A 56 20.34 -31.38 -14.52
N VAL A 57 19.59 -32.48 -14.56
CA VAL A 57 18.21 -32.55 -14.10
C VAL A 57 18.11 -32.41 -12.58
N SER A 58 19.02 -33.04 -11.82
CA SER A 58 19.04 -32.91 -10.36
C SER A 58 19.41 -31.47 -9.94
N ALA A 59 20.41 -30.87 -10.60
CA ALA A 59 20.77 -29.48 -10.37
C ALA A 59 19.63 -28.51 -10.70
N SER A 60 18.86 -28.76 -11.77
CA SER A 60 17.70 -27.93 -12.11
C SER A 60 16.56 -28.07 -11.09
N HIS A 61 16.28 -29.28 -10.60
CA HIS A 61 15.26 -29.50 -9.57
C HIS A 61 15.60 -28.82 -8.25
N ILE A 62 16.84 -28.95 -7.77
CA ILE A 62 17.29 -28.30 -6.54
C ILE A 62 17.20 -26.78 -6.66
N ARG A 63 17.57 -26.23 -7.83
CA ARG A 63 17.47 -24.80 -8.09
C ARG A 63 16.01 -24.31 -8.06
N ASN A 64 15.11 -25.03 -8.73
CA ASN A 64 13.69 -24.68 -8.74
C ASN A 64 13.07 -24.73 -7.34
N LEU A 65 13.40 -25.75 -6.54
CA LEU A 65 12.92 -25.87 -5.17
C LEU A 65 13.42 -24.71 -4.30
N ARG A 66 14.70 -24.33 -4.42
CA ARG A 66 15.24 -23.17 -3.71
C ARG A 66 14.53 -21.88 -4.10
N LEU A 67 14.36 -21.63 -5.39
CA LEU A 67 13.65 -20.45 -5.88
C LEU A 67 12.21 -20.39 -5.36
N GLN A 68 11.52 -21.54 -5.28
CA GLN A 68 10.17 -21.60 -4.72
C GLN A 68 10.14 -21.28 -3.22
N LEU A 69 11.10 -21.81 -2.44
CA LEU A 69 11.20 -21.52 -1.01
C LEU A 69 11.55 -20.05 -0.75
N ASP A 70 12.49 -19.50 -1.52
CA ASP A 70 12.89 -18.09 -1.42
C ASP A 70 11.73 -17.16 -1.79
N LEU A 71 10.98 -17.49 -2.85
CA LEU A 71 9.79 -16.74 -3.25
C LEU A 71 8.70 -16.80 -2.17
N ALA A 72 8.40 -17.99 -1.65
CA ALA A 72 7.43 -18.16 -0.58
C ALA A 72 7.81 -17.33 0.67
N GLY A 73 9.08 -17.39 1.08
CA GLY A 73 9.57 -16.62 2.23
C GLY A 73 9.54 -15.10 2.00
N SER A 74 9.80 -14.64 0.77
CA SER A 74 9.66 -13.21 0.42
C SER A 74 8.20 -12.76 0.46
N LEU A 75 7.26 -13.56 -0.07
CA LEU A 75 5.84 -13.25 -0.04
C LEU A 75 5.29 -13.22 1.39
N GLU A 76 5.70 -14.14 2.24
CA GLU A 76 5.31 -14.13 3.67
C GLU A 76 5.82 -12.88 4.38
N LYS A 77 7.07 -12.47 4.14
CA LYS A 77 7.64 -11.25 4.71
C LYS A 77 6.91 -10.00 4.22
N GLU A 78 6.59 -9.94 2.93
CA GLU A 78 5.85 -8.83 2.34
C GLU A 78 4.43 -8.74 2.92
N ALA A 79 3.74 -9.87 3.03
CA ALA A 79 2.42 -9.93 3.65
C ALA A 79 2.45 -9.50 5.12
N ALA A 80 3.42 -9.98 5.90
CA ALA A 80 3.59 -9.60 7.30
C ALA A 80 3.90 -8.09 7.45
N ALA A 81 4.78 -7.55 6.61
CA ALA A 81 5.09 -6.12 6.60
C ALA A 81 3.86 -5.28 6.24
N ARG A 82 3.06 -5.74 5.28
CA ARG A 82 1.82 -5.06 4.88
C ARG A 82 0.77 -5.07 5.98
N ILE A 83 0.53 -6.21 6.64
CA ILE A 83 -0.39 -6.30 7.78
C ILE A 83 0.05 -5.37 8.91
N ALA A 84 1.35 -5.32 9.21
CA ALA A 84 1.89 -4.43 10.23
C ALA A 84 1.71 -2.95 9.86
N ALA A 85 1.93 -2.59 8.59
CA ALA A 85 1.73 -1.24 8.09
C ALA A 85 0.25 -0.82 8.15
N ASP A 86 -0.66 -1.69 7.72
CA ASP A 86 -2.11 -1.44 7.75
C ASP A 86 -2.58 -1.27 9.20
N ALA A 87 -2.15 -2.13 10.12
CA ALA A 87 -2.47 -2.02 11.55
C ALA A 87 -1.94 -0.72 12.18
N ALA A 88 -0.74 -0.28 11.79
CA ALA A 88 -0.17 0.98 12.25
C ALA A 88 -0.94 2.19 11.71
N SER A 89 -1.36 2.15 10.44
CA SER A 89 -2.20 3.19 9.81
C SER A 89 -3.55 3.32 10.52
N ASP A 90 -4.24 2.20 10.75
CA ASP A 90 -5.50 2.16 11.49
C ASP A 90 -5.38 2.74 12.90
N ALA A 91 -4.32 2.38 13.62
CA ALA A 91 -4.06 2.87 14.97
C ALA A 91 -3.81 4.39 14.97
N LYS A 92 -3.05 4.90 13.98
CA LYS A 92 -2.82 6.34 13.78
C LYS A 92 -4.12 7.08 13.53
N SER A 93 -4.97 6.58 12.62
CA SER A 93 -6.26 7.19 12.29
C SER A 93 -7.20 7.22 13.50
N ARG A 94 -7.33 6.11 14.23
CA ARG A 94 -8.14 6.06 15.46
C ARG A 94 -7.64 7.00 16.54
N PHE A 95 -6.32 7.09 16.73
CA PHE A 95 -5.72 8.01 17.68
C PHE A 95 -6.03 9.47 17.33
N LEU A 96 -5.83 9.87 16.07
CA LEU A 96 -6.11 11.24 15.62
C LEU A 96 -7.60 11.60 15.73
N ALA A 97 -8.50 10.66 15.41
CA ALA A 97 -9.94 10.87 15.56
C ALA A 97 -10.35 11.07 17.03
N ALA A 98 -9.82 10.25 17.94
CA ALA A 98 -10.08 10.40 19.38
C ALA A 98 -9.55 11.75 19.90
N MET A 99 -8.31 12.10 19.58
CA MET A 99 -7.70 13.37 19.97
C MET A 99 -8.47 14.57 19.43
N SER A 100 -8.98 14.51 18.20
CA SER A 100 -9.80 15.59 17.63
C SER A 100 -11.06 15.86 18.46
N HIS A 101 -11.78 14.81 18.88
CA HIS A 101 -12.92 14.96 19.80
C HIS A 101 -12.53 15.53 21.17
N GLU A 102 -11.43 15.04 21.73
CA GLU A 102 -10.92 15.51 23.03
C GLU A 102 -10.43 16.95 23.01
N ILE A 103 -9.93 17.45 21.87
CA ILE A 103 -9.50 18.85 21.71
C ILE A 103 -10.69 19.76 21.35
N ARG A 104 -11.64 19.27 20.55
CA ARG A 104 -12.81 20.04 20.12
C ARG A 104 -13.67 20.47 21.30
N THR A 105 -13.83 19.61 22.30
CA THR A 105 -14.65 19.90 23.49
C THR A 105 -14.14 21.11 24.30
N PRO A 106 -12.87 21.14 24.78
CA PRO A 106 -12.34 22.30 25.49
C PRO A 106 -12.24 23.53 24.59
N MET A 107 -11.94 23.37 23.29
CA MET A 107 -11.90 24.53 22.40
C MET A 107 -13.27 25.16 22.16
N ASN A 108 -14.31 24.36 21.96
CA ASN A 108 -15.67 24.88 21.83
C ASN A 108 -16.12 25.58 23.11
N ALA A 109 -15.71 25.11 24.29
CA ALA A 109 -15.96 25.79 25.55
C ALA A 109 -15.26 27.16 25.62
N VAL A 110 -13.98 27.24 25.24
CA VAL A 110 -13.21 28.50 25.18
C VAL A 110 -13.82 29.49 24.18
N LEU A 111 -14.19 29.03 22.99
CA LEU A 111 -14.83 29.86 21.97
C LEU A 111 -16.22 30.33 22.43
N GLY A 112 -17.00 29.44 23.06
CA GLY A 112 -18.30 29.78 23.65
C GLY A 112 -18.18 30.85 24.74
N MET A 113 -17.20 30.72 25.63
CA MET A 113 -16.92 31.73 26.66
C MET A 113 -16.46 33.06 26.07
N THR A 114 -15.63 33.02 25.03
CA THR A 114 -15.17 34.20 24.27
C THR A 114 -16.36 34.93 23.64
N GLN A 115 -17.31 34.20 23.06
CA GLN A 115 -18.55 34.78 22.50
C GLN A 115 -19.47 35.36 23.57
N LEU A 116 -19.60 34.72 24.74
CA LEU A 116 -20.38 35.24 25.85
C LEU A 116 -19.77 36.53 26.43
N LEU A 117 -18.45 36.55 26.65
CA LEU A 117 -17.73 37.74 27.10
C LEU A 117 -17.84 38.88 26.09
N GLY A 118 -17.83 38.57 24.79
CA GLY A 118 -18.02 39.54 23.71
C GLY A 118 -19.36 40.29 23.75
N ARG A 119 -20.37 39.79 24.48
CA ARG A 119 -21.67 40.45 24.69
C ARG A 119 -21.67 41.43 25.87
N SER A 120 -20.60 41.49 26.66
CA SER A 120 -20.48 42.38 27.81
C SER A 120 -19.84 43.73 27.43
N PRO A 121 -19.95 44.78 28.28
CA PRO A 121 -19.22 46.03 28.08
C PRO A 121 -17.72 45.79 28.18
N LEU A 122 -16.99 46.03 27.09
CA LEU A 122 -15.57 45.76 26.98
C LEU A 122 -14.84 47.01 26.47
N THR A 123 -13.66 47.26 27.02
CA THR A 123 -12.70 48.23 26.48
C THR A 123 -12.19 47.77 25.11
N ASP A 124 -11.69 48.70 24.29
CA ASP A 124 -11.18 48.36 22.95
C ASP A 124 -10.01 47.37 23.01
N ARG A 125 -9.15 47.48 24.04
CA ARG A 125 -8.06 46.52 24.27
C ARG A 125 -8.58 45.11 24.59
N GLN A 126 -9.65 44.99 25.38
CA GLN A 126 -10.27 43.70 25.70
C GLN A 126 -10.98 43.10 24.48
N LYS A 127 -11.67 43.92 23.67
CA LYS A 127 -12.26 43.48 22.40
C LYS A 127 -11.20 42.92 21.44
N HIS A 128 -10.08 43.62 21.28
CA HIS A 128 -8.99 43.15 20.44
C HIS A 128 -8.42 41.81 20.94
N CYS A 129 -8.24 41.66 22.25
CA CYS A 129 -7.78 40.41 22.85
C CYS A 129 -8.76 39.25 22.58
N LEU A 130 -10.06 39.46 22.81
CA LEU A 130 -11.11 38.47 22.53
C LEU A 130 -11.15 38.07 21.04
N HIS A 131 -11.02 39.03 20.13
CA HIS A 131 -10.94 38.75 18.71
C HIS A 131 -9.74 37.87 18.35
N THR A 132 -8.57 38.15 18.93
CA THR A 132 -7.36 37.34 18.73
C THR A 132 -7.54 35.91 19.26
N ILE A 133 -8.18 35.74 20.43
CA ILE A 133 -8.49 34.41 21.00
C ILE A 133 -9.45 33.64 20.08
N ASP A 134 -10.54 34.27 19.62
CA ASP A 134 -11.52 33.65 18.73
C ASP A 134 -10.88 33.22 17.40
N ALA A 135 -10.11 34.11 16.77
CA ALA A 135 -9.42 33.84 15.52
C ALA A 135 -8.41 32.69 15.66
N SER A 136 -7.63 32.67 16.75
CA SER A 136 -6.64 31.62 17.01
C SER A 136 -7.30 30.27 17.31
N GLY A 137 -8.39 30.26 18.08
CA GLY A 137 -9.13 29.04 18.39
C GLY A 137 -9.78 28.42 17.15
N LYS A 138 -10.39 29.24 16.28
CA LYS A 138 -10.93 28.79 15.00
C LYS A 138 -9.84 28.27 14.06
N HIS A 139 -8.69 28.94 14.02
CA HIS A 139 -7.56 28.49 13.21
C HIS A 139 -7.03 27.13 13.70
N LEU A 140 -6.88 26.94 15.01
CA LEU A 140 -6.45 25.67 15.59
C LEU A 140 -7.41 24.52 15.27
N LEU A 141 -8.73 24.76 15.39
CA LEU A 141 -9.73 23.76 15.00
C LEU A 141 -9.63 23.40 13.52
N GLY A 142 -9.43 24.39 12.64
CA GLY A 142 -9.21 24.15 11.21
C GLY A 142 -7.99 23.28 10.93
N LEU A 143 -6.85 23.56 11.58
CA LEU A 143 -5.64 22.73 11.44
C LEU A 143 -5.86 21.28 11.91
N ILE A 144 -6.64 21.09 12.98
CA ILE A 144 -6.98 19.75 13.48
C ILE A 144 -7.87 19.00 12.48
N ASP A 145 -8.87 19.68 11.92
CA ASP A 145 -9.75 19.10 10.91
C ASP A 145 -8.95 18.71 9.64
N GLU A 146 -8.01 19.56 9.19
CA GLU A 146 -7.11 19.26 8.07
C GLU A 146 -6.22 18.03 8.34
N ILE A 147 -5.65 17.90 9.55
CA ILE A 147 -4.85 16.73 9.94
C ILE A 147 -5.71 15.45 9.94
N LEU A 148 -6.94 15.55 10.44
CA LEU A 148 -7.86 14.41 10.49
C LEU A 148 -8.26 13.95 9.09
N ASP A 149 -8.52 14.88 8.18
CA ASP A 149 -8.86 14.55 6.80
C ASP A 149 -7.67 13.96 6.03
N PHE A 150 -6.44 14.47 6.28
CA PHE A 150 -5.23 13.83 5.76
C PHE A 150 -5.08 12.38 6.24
N ALA A 151 -5.34 12.11 7.53
CA ALA A 151 -5.27 10.75 8.08
C ALA A 151 -6.30 9.79 7.44
N LYS A 152 -7.52 10.26 7.17
CA LYS A 152 -8.54 9.48 6.44
C LYS A 152 -8.13 9.19 4.99
N VAL A 153 -7.44 10.12 4.33
CA VAL A 153 -6.92 9.91 2.97
C VAL A 153 -5.81 8.86 2.96
N GLU A 154 -4.84 8.93 3.87
CA GLU A 154 -3.79 7.92 4.00
C GLU A 154 -4.35 6.51 4.28
N ALA A 155 -5.42 6.41 5.08
CA ALA A 155 -6.09 5.15 5.37
C ALA A 155 -7.05 4.66 4.27
N GLY A 156 -7.26 5.44 3.20
CA GLY A 156 -8.24 5.12 2.15
C GLY A 156 -9.70 5.18 2.62
N GLU A 157 -9.99 5.82 3.75
CA GLU A 157 -11.32 5.92 4.37
C GLU A 157 -12.12 7.14 3.89
N MET A 158 -11.50 8.08 3.19
CA MET A 158 -12.21 9.24 2.64
C MET A 158 -13.19 8.81 1.55
N ARG A 159 -14.49 9.04 1.78
CA ARG A 159 -15.56 8.79 0.81
C ARG A 159 -16.19 10.11 0.41
N VAL A 160 -16.19 10.38 -0.90
CA VAL A 160 -16.87 11.51 -1.52
C VAL A 160 -18.37 11.22 -1.57
N GLN A 161 -19.20 12.07 -0.95
CA GLN A 161 -20.65 11.90 -0.96
C GLN A 161 -21.24 12.64 -2.15
N HIS A 162 -21.62 11.90 -3.19
CA HIS A 162 -22.18 12.49 -4.41
C HIS A 162 -23.62 12.93 -4.17
N GLU A 163 -23.82 14.24 -4.06
CA GLU A 163 -25.13 14.85 -3.88
C GLU A 163 -25.44 15.84 -5.00
N ASN A 164 -26.71 15.97 -5.35
CA ASN A 164 -27.18 16.99 -6.29
C ASN A 164 -27.33 18.32 -5.55
N VAL A 165 -26.38 19.23 -5.78
CA VAL A 165 -26.33 20.54 -5.13
C VAL A 165 -26.82 21.61 -6.09
N ALA A 166 -27.75 22.44 -5.62
CA ALA A 166 -28.21 23.60 -6.37
C ALA A 166 -27.12 24.69 -6.38
N LEU A 167 -26.56 24.99 -7.56
CA LEU A 167 -25.36 25.81 -7.69
C LEU A 167 -25.62 27.29 -7.35
N ARG A 168 -26.71 27.87 -7.87
CA ARG A 168 -27.03 29.29 -7.64
C ARG A 168 -27.29 29.60 -6.16
N PRO A 169 -28.07 28.79 -5.40
CA PRO A 169 -28.19 28.92 -3.95
C PRO A 169 -26.85 28.80 -3.21
N LEU A 170 -25.99 27.85 -3.58
CA LEU A 170 -24.67 27.66 -2.97
C LEU A 170 -23.79 28.91 -3.15
N ILE A 171 -23.71 29.42 -4.38
CA ILE A 171 -22.96 30.66 -4.70
C ILE A 171 -23.53 31.84 -3.91
N ASN A 172 -24.85 32.00 -3.84
CA ASN A 172 -25.49 33.08 -3.09
C ASN A 172 -25.18 33.02 -1.59
N ALA A 173 -25.18 31.82 -1.00
CA ALA A 173 -24.81 31.61 0.40
C ALA A 173 -23.34 32.00 0.65
N LEU A 174 -22.42 31.57 -0.21
CA LEU A 174 -21.00 31.93 -0.15
C LEU A 174 -20.79 33.45 -0.24
N ILE A 175 -21.48 34.11 -1.18
CA ILE A 175 -21.40 35.58 -1.32
C ILE A 175 -21.94 36.26 -0.06
N GLY A 176 -23.05 35.78 0.50
CA GLY A 176 -23.59 36.29 1.76
C GLY A 176 -22.59 36.20 2.92
N LEU A 177 -21.85 35.10 3.01
CA LEU A 177 -20.83 34.87 4.05
C LEU A 177 -19.63 35.82 3.90
N LEU A 178 -19.19 36.09 2.67
CA LEU A 178 -17.99 36.87 2.38
C LEU A 178 -18.25 38.39 2.30
N LYS A 179 -19.51 38.80 2.08
CA LYS A 179 -19.90 40.21 1.92
C LYS A 179 -19.47 41.13 3.08
N PRO A 180 -19.61 40.74 4.37
CA PRO A 180 -19.17 41.58 5.49
C PRO A 180 -17.65 41.82 5.44
N ARG A 181 -16.85 40.76 5.21
CA ARG A 181 -15.38 40.87 5.08
C ARG A 181 -14.94 41.72 3.90
N ALA A 182 -15.66 41.66 2.77
CA ALA A 182 -15.38 42.50 1.61
C ALA A 182 -15.70 43.97 1.92
N HIS A 183 -16.82 44.24 2.59
CA HIS A 183 -17.22 45.56 3.02
C HIS A 183 -16.21 46.19 3.99
N ASP A 184 -15.73 45.42 4.98
CA ASP A 184 -14.69 45.86 5.92
C ASP A 184 -13.36 46.25 5.24
N LYS A 185 -13.11 45.72 4.04
CA LYS A 185 -11.95 46.03 3.21
C LYS A 185 -12.24 47.04 2.09
N HIS A 186 -13.44 47.63 2.08
CA HIS A 186 -13.90 48.53 1.01
C HIS A 186 -13.87 47.91 -0.40
N LEU A 187 -14.11 46.61 -0.52
CA LEU A 187 -14.14 45.86 -1.78
C LEU A 187 -15.57 45.58 -2.23
N THR A 188 -15.81 45.68 -3.54
CA THR A 188 -17.07 45.25 -4.17
C THR A 188 -16.96 43.80 -4.60
N LEU A 189 -17.86 42.95 -4.09
CA LEU A 189 -17.94 41.53 -4.43
C LEU A 189 -19.17 41.28 -5.30
N LEU A 190 -18.95 40.78 -6.53
CA LEU A 190 -19.99 40.43 -7.50
C LEU A 190 -19.85 38.97 -7.89
N ALA A 191 -20.97 38.25 -7.97
CA ALA A 191 -21.03 36.91 -8.53
C ALA A 191 -21.96 36.90 -9.75
N ARG A 192 -21.54 36.23 -10.82
CA ARG A 192 -22.34 35.98 -12.02
C ARG A 192 -22.19 34.50 -12.37
N VAL A 193 -23.32 33.81 -12.45
CA VAL A 193 -23.42 32.44 -12.97
C VAL A 193 -24.05 32.55 -14.36
N ALA A 194 -23.38 32.02 -15.38
CA ALA A 194 -23.86 32.08 -16.76
C ALA A 194 -25.13 31.22 -16.95
N ASP A 195 -25.88 31.50 -18.00
CA ASP A 195 -27.18 30.86 -18.26
C ASP A 195 -27.04 29.42 -18.78
N ASP A 196 -25.88 29.07 -19.35
CA ASP A 196 -25.53 27.73 -19.83
C ASP A 196 -25.09 26.78 -18.70
N VAL A 197 -24.92 27.30 -17.49
CA VAL A 197 -24.54 26.49 -16.33
C VAL A 197 -25.76 25.79 -15.74
N PRO A 198 -25.73 24.46 -15.55
CA PRO A 198 -26.83 23.71 -14.94
C PRO A 198 -27.19 24.22 -13.54
N ASP A 199 -28.47 24.22 -13.21
CA ASP A 199 -28.93 24.63 -11.87
C ASP A 199 -28.49 23.66 -10.77
N TYR A 200 -28.26 22.39 -11.12
CA TYR A 200 -27.80 21.34 -10.22
C TYR A 200 -26.51 20.70 -10.74
N ILE A 201 -25.57 20.48 -9.83
CA ILE A 201 -24.33 19.74 -10.09
C ILE A 201 -24.22 18.57 -9.12
N THR A 202 -23.67 17.45 -9.57
CA THR A 202 -23.27 16.36 -8.68
C THR A 202 -21.89 16.66 -8.15
N THR A 203 -21.77 16.85 -6.84
CA THR A 203 -20.52 17.20 -6.16
C THR A 203 -20.49 16.55 -4.78
N ASP A 204 -19.33 16.62 -4.10
CA ASP A 204 -19.27 16.37 -2.67
C ASP A 204 -20.11 17.43 -1.95
N GLY A 205 -21.14 16.99 -1.22
CA GLY A 205 -22.00 17.86 -0.44
C GLY A 205 -21.23 18.58 0.67
N GLN A 206 -21.71 19.75 1.10
CA GLN A 206 -21.15 20.43 2.28
C GLN A 206 -21.42 19.56 3.52
N ARG A 207 -20.35 19.14 4.19
CA ARG A 207 -20.39 18.39 5.45
C ARG A 207 -20.72 19.29 6.64
#